data_AF-A0A9D1DSK5-F1
#
_entry.id   AF-A0A9D1DSK5-F1
#
_cell.length_a   1.000
_cell.length_b   1.000
_cell.length_c   1.000
_cell.angle_alpha   90.00
_cell.angle_beta   90.00
_cell.angle_gamma   90.00
#
_symmetry.space_group_name_H-M   'P 1'
#
loop_
_entity.id
_entity.type
_entity.pdbx_description
1 polymer ?
#
loop_
_entity_poly.entity_id
_entity_poly.type
_entity_poly.pdbx_seq_one_letter_code
_entity_poly.pdbx_strand_id
1 'polypeptide(L)'
;MLRFGDWLWNASNTAHDEVFDVGCTTKNAIISFSRGVPPLDCGETAEFSCGNGSLMRILPTALYFMGQDQAPELNDRTAPVIHNISKCTHAHPRCLMACGIYCAAAFQLYRGNDLPSAVKSGILSALSYYEEKSEFADVYREFESLKSIDLRTKKQIHGSGYVLHTLEASLWCLLKTASYEDCVLTAISLGEDTDTTAAVAGGLAGLWYGVQAIPEKWLQKLAKYRELKQRAEKFYCACFKNS
;
A
#
# COMPACT_ATOMS: atom_id res chain seq x y z
N MET A 1 -8.64 -10.28 10.19
CA MET A 1 -8.14 -11.67 10.23
C MET A 1 -9.13 -12.69 9.69
N LEU A 2 -10.40 -12.74 10.13
CA LEU A 2 -11.39 -13.70 9.59
C LEU A 2 -11.43 -13.75 8.05
N ARG A 3 -11.54 -12.58 7.38
CA ARG A 3 -11.52 -12.50 5.91
C ARG A 3 -10.22 -12.99 5.25
N PHE A 4 -9.07 -12.88 5.94
CA PHE A 4 -7.81 -13.46 5.44
C PHE A 4 -7.84 -14.99 5.55
N GLY A 5 -8.41 -15.52 6.63
CA GLY A 5 -8.67 -16.96 6.79
C GLY A 5 -9.61 -17.48 5.71
N ASP A 6 -10.74 -16.80 5.46
CA ASP A 6 -11.69 -17.20 4.41
C ASP A 6 -11.05 -17.18 3.02
N TRP A 7 -10.18 -16.21 2.74
CA TRP A 7 -9.41 -16.20 1.50
C TRP A 7 -8.49 -17.42 1.41
N LEU A 8 -7.69 -17.70 2.44
CA LEU A 8 -6.71 -18.79 2.42
C LEU A 8 -7.34 -20.19 2.41
N TRP A 9 -8.46 -20.39 3.12
CA TRP A 9 -9.05 -21.71 3.33
C TRP A 9 -10.24 -22.00 2.41
N ASN A 10 -10.97 -20.97 2.00
CA ASN A 10 -12.24 -21.11 1.25
C ASN A 10 -12.21 -20.41 -0.11
N ALA A 11 -11.03 -19.98 -0.59
CA ALA A 11 -10.84 -19.25 -1.85
C ALA A 11 -11.70 -17.98 -2.01
N SER A 12 -12.20 -17.42 -0.90
CA SER A 12 -13.02 -16.21 -0.92
C SER A 12 -12.21 -15.02 -1.42
N ASN A 13 -12.79 -14.20 -2.31
CA ASN A 13 -12.15 -13.01 -2.88
C ASN A 13 -10.91 -13.28 -3.75
N THR A 14 -10.72 -14.50 -4.23
CA THR A 14 -9.71 -14.84 -5.24
C THR A 14 -10.16 -14.41 -6.64
N ALA A 15 -9.21 -14.24 -7.56
CA ALA A 15 -9.50 -13.83 -8.95
C ALA A 15 -10.21 -14.93 -9.75
N HIS A 16 -9.85 -16.19 -9.52
CA HIS A 16 -10.29 -17.36 -10.30
C HIS A 16 -10.87 -18.49 -9.44
N ASP A 17 -11.40 -18.16 -8.26
CA ASP A 17 -11.99 -19.13 -7.31
C ASP A 17 -11.00 -20.18 -6.77
N GLU A 18 -9.69 -19.88 -6.89
CA GLU A 18 -8.58 -20.70 -6.42
C GLU A 18 -7.59 -19.86 -5.62
N VAL A 19 -7.02 -20.44 -4.57
CA VAL A 19 -5.99 -19.80 -3.75
C VAL A 19 -4.63 -20.02 -4.38
N PHE A 20 -3.91 -18.93 -4.62
CA PHE A 20 -2.53 -18.95 -5.09
C PHE A 20 -1.75 -17.83 -4.42
N ASP A 21 -0.42 -17.94 -4.47
CA ASP A 21 0.52 -16.85 -4.16
C ASP A 21 0.39 -16.23 -2.75
N VAL A 22 0.22 -17.09 -1.74
CA VAL A 22 0.30 -16.65 -0.35
C VAL A 22 1.76 -16.61 0.12
N GLY A 23 2.24 -15.41 0.46
CA GLY A 23 3.55 -15.23 1.09
C GLY A 23 3.64 -15.86 2.49
N CYS A 24 4.82 -16.34 2.87
CA CYS A 24 5.07 -17.05 4.13
C CYS A 24 4.60 -16.28 5.36
N THR A 25 4.95 -14.99 5.48
CA THR A 25 4.57 -14.14 6.62
C THR A 25 3.06 -13.99 6.76
N THR A 26 2.34 -13.81 5.64
CA THR A 26 0.87 -13.77 5.63
C THR A 26 0.27 -15.12 6.04
N LYS A 27 0.78 -16.23 5.48
CA LYS A 27 0.31 -17.58 5.82
C LYS A 27 0.49 -17.88 7.30
N ASN A 28 1.67 -17.58 7.85
CA ASN A 28 2.00 -17.80 9.25
C ASN A 28 1.09 -16.99 10.16
N ALA A 29 0.83 -15.71 9.85
CA ALA A 29 -0.09 -14.88 10.63
C ALA A 29 -1.53 -15.43 10.64
N ILE A 30 -2.02 -15.95 9.50
CA ILE A 30 -3.35 -16.57 9.41
C ILE A 30 -3.40 -17.86 10.25
N ILE A 31 -2.33 -18.66 10.25
CA ILE A 31 -2.20 -19.86 11.09
C ILE A 31 -2.12 -19.50 12.58
N SER A 32 -1.40 -18.45 12.95
CA SER A 32 -1.36 -17.94 14.33
C SER A 32 -2.74 -17.52 14.79
N PHE A 33 -3.49 -16.80 13.96
CA PHE A 33 -4.87 -16.41 14.26
C PHE A 33 -5.79 -17.62 14.43
N SER A 34 -5.67 -18.66 13.57
CA SER A 34 -6.49 -19.88 13.70
C SER A 34 -6.20 -20.68 14.98
N ARG A 35 -5.04 -20.46 15.60
CA ARG A 35 -4.66 -21.00 16.91
C ARG A 35 -5.12 -20.16 18.10
N GLY A 36 -5.82 -19.05 17.86
CA GLY A 36 -6.39 -18.19 18.90
C GLY A 36 -5.51 -16.99 19.31
N VAL A 37 -4.43 -16.71 18.59
CA VAL A 37 -3.64 -15.48 18.81
C VAL A 37 -4.48 -14.25 18.45
N PRO A 38 -4.50 -13.18 19.28
CA PRO A 38 -5.23 -11.96 18.94
C PRO A 38 -4.76 -11.37 17.60
N PRO A 39 -5.67 -10.76 16.80
CA PRO A 39 -5.33 -10.26 15.46
C PRO A 39 -4.09 -9.38 15.36
N LEU A 40 -3.87 -8.49 16.34
CA LEU A 40 -2.76 -7.52 16.30
C LEU A 40 -1.42 -8.13 16.73
N ASP A 41 -1.46 -9.33 17.32
CA ASP A 41 -0.29 -10.08 17.76
C ASP A 41 0.08 -11.19 16.76
N CYS A 42 -0.66 -11.30 15.64
CA CYS A 42 -0.43 -12.33 14.63
C CYS A 42 0.72 -12.01 13.67
N GLY A 43 1.04 -10.73 13.48
CA GLY A 43 2.02 -10.31 12.51
C GLY A 43 3.46 -10.59 12.94
N GLU A 44 4.30 -10.98 11.98
CA GLU A 44 5.71 -11.24 12.26
C GLU A 44 6.50 -9.94 12.50
N THR A 45 7.43 -9.98 13.45
CA THR A 45 8.25 -8.85 13.89
C THR A 45 9.74 -9.02 13.59
N ALA A 46 10.14 -10.12 12.92
CA ALA A 46 11.54 -10.38 12.62
C ALA A 46 12.02 -9.58 11.41
N GLU A 47 13.30 -9.22 11.35
CA GLU A 47 13.87 -8.42 10.26
C GLU A 47 13.70 -9.09 8.88
N PHE A 48 13.84 -10.41 8.82
CA PHE A 48 13.67 -11.18 7.60
C PHE A 48 12.20 -11.30 7.14
N SER A 49 11.25 -10.87 7.97
CA SER A 49 9.80 -10.89 7.68
C SER A 49 9.29 -9.56 7.09
N CYS A 50 10.18 -8.74 6.53
CA CYS A 50 9.85 -7.42 5.98
C CYS A 50 9.35 -7.45 4.52
N GLY A 51 8.43 -8.37 4.26
CA GLY A 51 7.73 -8.46 2.97
C GLY A 51 6.77 -7.28 2.74
N ASN A 52 6.48 -7.01 1.47
CA ASN A 52 5.58 -5.94 1.01
C ASN A 52 4.07 -6.27 1.12
N GLY A 53 3.71 -7.44 1.64
CA GLY A 53 2.33 -7.95 1.59
C GLY A 53 1.30 -7.13 2.38
N SER A 54 1.70 -6.34 3.38
CA SER A 54 0.78 -5.37 4.02
C SER A 54 0.65 -4.07 3.23
N LEU A 55 1.75 -3.60 2.62
CA LEU A 55 1.76 -2.40 1.79
C LEU A 55 0.85 -2.56 0.57
N MET A 56 0.88 -3.71 -0.11
CA MET A 56 0.09 -3.98 -1.32
C MET A 56 -1.44 -3.91 -1.11
N ARG A 57 -1.90 -3.87 0.13
CA ARG A 57 -3.32 -3.84 0.50
C ARG A 57 -3.70 -2.66 1.39
N ILE A 58 -2.82 -1.66 1.56
CA ILE A 58 -3.04 -0.57 2.51
C ILE A 58 -3.94 0.54 1.96
N LEU A 59 -4.00 0.74 0.64
CA LEU A 59 -4.73 1.84 -0.01
C LEU A 59 -6.18 2.01 0.45
N PRO A 60 -7.01 0.96 0.62
CA PRO A 60 -8.37 1.12 1.13
C PRO A 60 -8.43 1.84 2.50
N THR A 61 -7.42 1.68 3.34
CA THR A 61 -7.33 2.39 4.63
C THR A 61 -7.13 3.89 4.43
N ALA A 62 -6.30 4.28 3.46
CA ALA A 62 -6.10 5.69 3.12
C ALA A 62 -7.41 6.30 2.58
N LEU A 63 -8.08 5.60 1.66
CA LEU A 63 -9.37 6.01 1.10
C LEU A 63 -10.46 6.14 2.17
N TYR A 64 -10.48 5.26 3.18
CA TYR A 64 -11.39 5.38 4.31
C TYR A 64 -11.21 6.71 5.03
N PHE A 65 -9.97 7.09 5.36
CA PHE A 65 -9.68 8.36 6.04
C PHE A 65 -10.03 9.58 5.17
N MET A 66 -9.80 9.52 3.86
CA MET A 66 -10.23 10.57 2.92
C MET A 66 -11.76 10.76 2.89
N GLY A 67 -12.53 9.70 3.16
CA GLY A 67 -13.98 9.82 3.30
C GLY A 67 -14.44 10.37 4.65
N GLN A 68 -13.61 10.27 5.69
CA GLN A 68 -13.93 10.79 7.02
C GLN A 68 -13.49 12.24 7.22
N ASP A 69 -12.45 12.67 6.51
CA ASP A 69 -11.83 13.99 6.63
C ASP A 69 -11.43 14.48 5.24
N GLN A 70 -11.69 15.76 4.93
CA GLN A 70 -11.29 16.38 3.66
C GLN A 70 -9.78 16.66 3.60
N ALA A 71 -9.09 16.70 4.74
CA ALA A 71 -7.66 16.93 4.82
C ALA A 71 -6.96 15.91 5.74
N PRO A 72 -7.07 14.59 5.46
CA PRO A 72 -6.47 13.58 6.30
C PRO A 72 -4.94 13.75 6.32
N GLU A 73 -4.32 13.33 7.41
CA GLU A 73 -2.87 13.38 7.61
C GLU A 73 -2.41 12.18 8.42
N LEU A 74 -1.11 11.87 8.36
CA LEU A 74 -0.50 10.87 9.24
C LEU A 74 -0.22 11.52 10.61
N ASN A 75 -0.93 11.07 11.64
CA ASN A 75 -0.78 11.58 13.02
C ASN A 75 -1.15 10.48 14.04
N ASP A 76 -1.14 10.81 15.33
CA ASP A 76 -1.43 9.87 16.42
C ASP A 76 -2.87 9.28 16.38
N ARG A 77 -3.76 9.80 15.53
CA ARG A 77 -5.11 9.24 15.32
C ARG A 77 -5.14 8.24 14.16
N THR A 78 -4.49 8.57 13.04
CA THR A 78 -4.56 7.77 11.81
C THR A 78 -3.50 6.66 11.78
N ALA A 79 -2.30 6.93 12.29
CA ALA A 79 -1.19 5.99 12.26
C ALA A 79 -1.49 4.66 12.98
N PRO A 80 -2.10 4.63 14.18
CA PRO A 80 -2.42 3.36 14.84
C PRO A 80 -3.33 2.46 14.01
N VAL A 81 -4.30 3.03 13.28
CA VAL A 81 -5.20 2.25 12.41
C VAL A 81 -4.44 1.69 11.21
N ILE A 82 -3.62 2.51 10.55
CA ILE A 82 -2.76 2.08 9.44
C ILE A 82 -1.83 0.95 9.90
N HIS A 83 -1.19 1.12 11.05
CA HIS A 83 -0.31 0.12 11.65
C HIS A 83 -1.06 -1.16 11.99
N ASN A 84 -2.27 -1.09 12.54
CA ASN A 84 -3.06 -2.26 12.89
C ASN A 84 -3.42 -3.12 11.66
N ILE A 85 -3.68 -2.51 10.50
CA ILE A 85 -3.89 -3.23 9.24
C ILE A 85 -2.63 -3.99 8.81
N SER A 86 -1.45 -3.39 9.02
CA SER A 86 -0.19 -4.07 8.78
C SER A 86 0.06 -5.17 9.82
N LYS A 87 -0.01 -4.87 11.12
CA LYS A 87 0.23 -5.77 12.26
C LYS A 87 -0.60 -7.05 12.24
N CYS A 88 -1.74 -7.05 11.53
CA CYS A 88 -2.48 -8.29 11.25
C CYS A 88 -1.62 -9.39 10.61
N THR A 89 -0.59 -9.04 9.83
CA THR A 89 0.34 -10.03 9.24
C THR A 89 1.80 -9.61 9.23
N HIS A 90 2.11 -8.32 9.12
CA HIS A 90 3.47 -7.76 9.10
C HIS A 90 3.56 -6.70 10.20
N ALA A 91 4.14 -7.07 11.35
CA ALA A 91 4.22 -6.21 12.53
C ALA A 91 5.57 -5.50 12.69
N HIS A 92 6.59 -5.88 11.89
CA HIS A 92 7.90 -5.23 11.93
C HIS A 92 7.78 -3.71 11.67
N PRO A 93 8.47 -2.83 12.46
CA PRO A 93 8.38 -1.37 12.33
C PRO A 93 8.57 -0.85 10.90
N ARG A 94 9.48 -1.44 10.14
CA ARG A 94 9.69 -1.17 8.71
C ARG A 94 8.42 -1.28 7.86
N CYS A 95 7.62 -2.34 8.04
CA CYS A 95 6.36 -2.52 7.30
C CYS A 95 5.30 -1.49 7.72
N LEU A 96 5.27 -1.12 9.01
CA LEU A 96 4.35 -0.12 9.54
C LEU A 96 4.68 1.28 8.99
N MET A 97 5.97 1.64 9.02
CA MET A 97 6.48 2.92 8.52
C MET A 97 6.24 3.05 7.02
N ALA A 98 6.49 1.99 6.24
CA ALA A 98 6.22 1.97 4.80
C ALA A 98 4.72 2.17 4.48
N CYS A 99 3.83 1.46 5.19
CA CYS A 99 2.38 1.65 5.08
C CYS A 99 1.98 3.11 5.40
N GLY A 100 2.54 3.68 6.47
CA GLY A 100 2.26 5.06 6.86
C GLY A 100 2.74 6.10 5.85
N ILE A 101 3.95 5.95 5.31
CA ILE A 101 4.50 6.85 4.28
C ILE A 101 3.65 6.77 3.01
N TYR A 102 3.26 5.56 2.58
CA TYR A 102 2.36 5.38 1.44
C TYR A 102 1.02 6.10 1.66
N CYS A 103 0.40 5.92 2.83
CA CYS A 103 -0.85 6.61 3.16
C CYS A 103 -0.67 8.13 3.21
N ALA A 104 0.43 8.64 3.77
CA ALA A 104 0.72 10.08 3.80
C ALA A 104 0.88 10.68 2.40
N ALA A 105 1.58 9.98 1.50
CA ALA A 105 1.65 10.37 0.09
C ALA A 105 0.26 10.36 -0.57
N ALA A 106 -0.54 9.32 -0.34
CA ALA A 106 -1.92 9.24 -0.82
C ALA A 106 -2.79 10.40 -0.30
N PHE A 107 -2.67 10.78 0.98
CA PHE A 107 -3.38 11.92 1.55
C PHE A 107 -3.04 13.23 0.86
N GLN A 108 -1.76 13.48 0.58
CA GLN A 108 -1.35 14.70 -0.13
C GLN A 108 -1.78 14.70 -1.60
N LEU A 109 -1.76 13.54 -2.27
CA LEU A 109 -2.28 13.39 -3.63
C LEU A 109 -3.78 13.69 -3.68
N TYR A 110 -4.55 13.21 -2.70
CA TYR A 110 -5.99 13.46 -2.61
C TYR A 110 -6.34 14.95 -2.47
N ARG A 111 -5.48 15.75 -1.82
CA ARG A 111 -5.67 17.21 -1.69
C ARG A 111 -5.54 17.95 -3.03
N GLY A 112 -5.02 17.31 -4.08
CA GLY A 112 -5.06 17.83 -5.45
C GLY A 112 -4.09 18.98 -5.74
N ASN A 113 -3.01 19.12 -4.96
CA ASN A 113 -1.87 19.97 -5.34
C ASN A 113 -1.10 19.35 -6.51
N ASP A 114 0.09 19.82 -6.89
CA ASP A 114 0.89 19.17 -7.93
C ASP A 114 1.47 17.83 -7.46
N LEU A 115 1.55 16.83 -8.37
CA LEU A 115 2.00 15.47 -8.05
C LEU A 115 3.39 15.43 -7.39
N PRO A 116 4.44 16.09 -7.93
CA PRO A 116 5.77 16.03 -7.30
C PRO A 116 5.79 16.60 -5.88
N SER A 117 5.16 17.75 -5.65
CA SER A 117 5.10 18.36 -4.32
C SER A 117 4.20 17.58 -3.37
N ALA A 118 3.11 16.99 -3.86
CA ALA A 118 2.23 16.14 -3.05
C ALA A 118 2.98 14.90 -2.53
N VAL A 119 3.68 14.18 -3.41
CA VAL A 119 4.50 13.03 -3.02
C VAL A 119 5.59 13.45 -2.04
N LYS A 120 6.32 14.53 -2.33
CA LYS A 120 7.39 15.05 -1.47
C LYS A 120 6.87 15.45 -0.09
N SER A 121 5.74 16.18 -0.05
CA SER A 121 5.08 16.59 1.19
C SER A 121 4.64 15.37 2.01
N GLY A 122 4.09 14.34 1.36
CA GLY A 122 3.68 13.10 2.03
C GLY A 122 4.86 12.36 2.66
N ILE A 123 5.98 12.26 1.94
CA ILE A 123 7.22 11.68 2.47
C ILE A 123 7.74 12.49 3.66
N LEU A 124 7.90 13.81 3.50
CA LEU A 124 8.49 14.66 4.54
C LEU A 124 7.63 14.71 5.81
N SER A 125 6.30 14.84 5.67
CA SER A 125 5.38 14.82 6.82
C SER A 125 5.40 13.47 7.55
N ALA A 126 5.44 12.36 6.82
CA ALA A 126 5.54 11.04 7.43
C ALA A 126 6.87 10.83 8.16
N LEU A 127 8.00 11.22 7.55
CA LEU A 127 9.30 11.14 8.22
C LEU A 127 9.31 11.99 9.50
N SER A 128 8.83 13.23 9.44
CA SER A 128 8.72 14.07 10.64
C SER A 128 7.86 13.43 11.74
N TYR A 129 6.76 12.76 11.39
CA TYR A 129 5.92 12.04 12.35
C TYR A 129 6.67 10.88 13.05
N TYR A 130 7.54 10.18 12.33
CA TYR A 130 8.25 9.00 12.85
C TYR A 130 9.58 9.31 13.54
N GLU A 131 10.18 10.47 13.31
CA GLU A 131 11.52 10.84 13.80
C GLU A 131 11.68 10.69 15.31
N GLU A 132 10.70 11.14 16.08
CA GLU A 132 10.74 11.15 17.55
C GLU A 132 10.11 9.87 18.18
N LYS A 133 9.74 8.89 17.37
CA LYS A 133 9.05 7.68 17.83
C LYS A 133 10.08 6.57 18.03
N SER A 134 10.41 6.27 19.29
CA SER A 134 11.44 5.29 19.66
C SER A 134 11.23 3.90 19.06
N GLU A 135 9.99 3.48 18.80
CA GLU A 135 9.67 2.20 18.15
C GLU A 135 10.20 2.08 16.70
N PHE A 136 10.54 3.20 16.05
CA PHE A 136 11.05 3.25 14.68
C PHE A 136 12.53 3.64 14.58
N ALA A 137 13.20 3.91 15.71
CA ALA A 137 14.55 4.46 15.73
C ALA A 137 15.56 3.65 14.92
N ASP A 138 15.47 2.31 14.99
CA ASP A 138 16.40 1.40 14.32
C ASP A 138 16.23 1.37 12.79
N VAL A 139 15.03 1.68 12.29
CA VAL A 139 14.72 1.59 10.85
C VAL A 139 14.59 2.95 10.17
N TYR A 140 14.42 4.04 10.94
CA TYR A 140 14.12 5.37 10.43
C TYR A 140 15.11 5.84 9.35
N ARG A 141 16.41 5.62 9.60
CA ARG A 141 17.52 6.01 8.71
C ARG A 141 17.38 5.45 7.29
N GLU A 142 16.82 4.24 7.14
CA GLU A 142 16.63 3.60 5.84
C GLU A 142 15.65 4.39 4.95
N PHE A 143 14.62 4.97 5.56
CA PHE A 143 13.57 5.72 4.87
C PHE A 143 13.96 7.16 4.53
N GLU A 144 15.03 7.70 5.12
CA GLU A 144 15.51 9.05 4.77
C GLU A 144 15.90 9.16 3.30
N SER A 145 16.30 8.03 2.71
CA SER A 145 16.64 7.90 1.30
C SER A 145 15.47 8.23 0.35
N LEU A 146 14.22 8.27 0.87
CA LEU A 146 13.02 8.69 0.12
C LEU A 146 12.98 10.21 -0.11
N LYS A 147 13.69 11.02 0.69
CA LYS A 147 13.73 12.50 0.55
C LYS A 147 14.23 12.95 -0.83
N SER A 148 14.99 12.09 -1.52
CA SER A 148 15.58 12.31 -2.84
C SER A 148 15.16 11.24 -3.87
N ILE A 149 14.02 10.59 -3.65
CA ILE A 149 13.54 9.52 -4.54
C ILE A 149 13.36 10.00 -5.99
N ASP A 150 12.97 11.26 -6.19
CA ASP A 150 12.82 11.91 -7.49
C ASP A 150 14.14 12.08 -8.25
N LEU A 151 15.29 12.07 -7.56
CA LEU A 151 16.60 12.20 -8.19
C LEU A 151 17.20 10.85 -8.62
N ARG A 152 16.61 9.72 -8.20
CA ARG A 152 17.14 8.40 -8.52
C ARG A 152 16.92 8.04 -9.99
N THR A 153 17.87 7.29 -10.52
CA THR A 153 17.78 6.65 -11.84
C THR A 153 17.12 5.28 -11.73
N LYS A 154 16.60 4.76 -12.85
CA LYS A 154 15.97 3.42 -12.90
C LYS A 154 16.87 2.31 -12.33
N LYS A 155 18.19 2.39 -12.51
CA LYS A 155 19.16 1.39 -12.02
C LYS A 155 19.30 1.34 -10.50
N GLN A 156 18.84 2.38 -9.79
CA GLN A 156 18.91 2.50 -8.33
C GLN A 156 17.57 2.15 -7.67
N ILE A 157 16.61 1.66 -8.46
CA ILE A 157 15.28 1.28 -8.00
C ILE A 157 15.15 -0.22 -8.17
N HIS A 158 14.72 -0.88 -7.09
CA HIS A 158 14.56 -2.33 -7.03
C HIS A 158 13.08 -2.67 -6.97
N GLY A 159 12.65 -3.64 -7.77
CA GLY A 159 11.27 -4.13 -7.80
C GLY A 159 11.06 -5.34 -6.88
N SER A 160 11.86 -5.52 -5.83
CA SER A 160 11.86 -6.76 -5.04
C SER A 160 10.71 -6.84 -4.01
N GLY A 161 10.51 -8.02 -3.44
CA GLY A 161 9.50 -8.28 -2.39
C GLY A 161 9.78 -7.61 -1.03
N TYR A 162 10.86 -6.86 -0.92
CA TYR A 162 11.19 -6.09 0.28
C TYR A 162 10.35 -4.81 0.34
N VAL A 163 9.69 -4.56 1.48
CA VAL A 163 8.70 -3.50 1.61
C VAL A 163 9.22 -2.10 1.28
N LEU A 164 10.48 -1.79 1.62
CA LEU A 164 11.08 -0.49 1.30
C LEU A 164 11.34 -0.36 -0.21
N HIS A 165 11.85 -1.40 -0.86
CA HIS A 165 12.05 -1.40 -2.32
C HIS A 165 10.74 -1.20 -3.08
N THR A 166 9.68 -1.92 -2.69
CA THR A 166 8.35 -1.75 -3.29
C THR A 166 7.81 -0.32 -3.09
N LEU A 167 7.97 0.26 -1.90
CA LEU A 167 7.57 1.65 -1.63
C LEU A 167 8.35 2.63 -2.51
N GLU A 168 9.69 2.53 -2.52
CA GLU A 168 10.57 3.36 -3.35
C GLU A 168 10.19 3.28 -4.83
N ALA A 169 10.03 2.07 -5.36
CA ALA A 169 9.64 1.82 -6.72
C ALA A 169 8.28 2.44 -7.06
N SER A 170 7.28 2.28 -6.18
CA SER A 170 5.94 2.82 -6.41
C SER A 170 5.92 4.35 -6.51
N LEU A 171 6.61 5.04 -5.59
CA LEU A 171 6.71 6.49 -5.58
C LEU A 171 7.54 7.00 -6.75
N TRP A 172 8.65 6.32 -7.07
CA TRP A 172 9.50 6.65 -8.21
C TRP A 172 8.76 6.50 -9.54
N CYS A 173 8.04 5.40 -9.76
CA CYS A 173 7.25 5.20 -10.97
C CYS A 173 6.22 6.30 -11.17
N LEU A 174 5.50 6.67 -10.10
CA LEU A 174 4.52 7.76 -10.15
C LEU A 174 5.18 9.11 -10.49
N LEU A 175 6.34 9.40 -9.89
CA LEU A 175 7.09 10.65 -10.14
C LEU A 175 7.73 10.73 -11.53
N LYS A 176 8.02 9.60 -12.16
CA LYS A 176 8.72 9.51 -13.46
C LYS A 176 7.83 9.29 -14.65
N THR A 177 6.52 9.22 -14.45
CA THR A 177 5.55 8.96 -15.52
C THR A 177 4.45 10.03 -15.51
N ALA A 178 3.69 10.09 -16.61
CA ALA A 178 2.67 11.11 -16.82
C ALA A 178 1.28 10.49 -17.10
N SER A 179 1.15 9.17 -17.03
CA SER A 179 -0.10 8.45 -17.26
C SER A 179 -0.19 7.21 -16.38
N TYR A 180 -1.42 6.74 -16.14
CA TYR A 180 -1.65 5.48 -15.42
C TYR A 180 -0.98 4.29 -16.11
N GLU A 181 -1.13 4.18 -17.44
CA GLU A 181 -0.54 3.10 -18.23
C GLU A 181 0.99 3.10 -18.11
N ASP A 182 1.63 4.25 -18.29
CA ASP A 182 3.09 4.36 -18.18
C ASP A 182 3.59 4.05 -16.77
N CYS A 183 2.88 4.51 -15.72
CA CYS A 183 3.24 4.23 -14.34
C CYS A 183 3.26 2.73 -14.05
N VAL A 184 2.19 2.02 -14.44
CA VAL A 184 2.05 0.58 -14.23
C VAL A 184 3.06 -0.20 -15.07
N LEU A 185 3.23 0.14 -16.35
CA LEU A 185 4.21 -0.53 -17.22
C LEU A 185 5.65 -0.29 -16.74
N THR A 186 5.94 0.91 -16.24
CA THR A 186 7.26 1.23 -15.68
C THR A 186 7.54 0.38 -14.44
N ALA A 187 6.57 0.23 -13.54
CA ALA A 187 6.67 -0.64 -12.36
C ALA A 187 6.95 -2.10 -12.76
N ILE A 188 6.21 -2.64 -13.74
CA ILE A 188 6.45 -3.99 -14.28
C ILE A 188 7.86 -4.10 -14.87
N SER A 189 8.34 -3.06 -15.55
CA SER A 189 9.66 -3.05 -16.20
C SER A 189 10.86 -3.02 -15.24
N LEU A 190 10.63 -2.91 -13.93
CA LEU A 190 11.66 -3.05 -12.90
C LEU A 190 12.01 -4.51 -12.63
N GLY A 191 11.13 -5.46 -12.99
CA GLY A 191 11.35 -6.89 -12.77
C GLY A 191 11.15 -7.31 -11.31
N GLU A 192 11.63 -8.52 -11.00
CA GLU A 192 11.51 -9.15 -9.67
C GLU A 192 10.03 -9.36 -9.25
N ASP A 193 9.57 -8.68 -8.20
CA ASP A 193 8.19 -8.73 -7.69
C ASP A 193 7.32 -7.71 -8.44
N THR A 194 7.06 -8.03 -9.70
CA THR A 194 6.39 -7.13 -10.65
C THR A 194 4.92 -6.88 -10.32
N ASP A 195 4.22 -7.89 -9.82
CA ASP A 195 2.80 -7.84 -9.49
C ASP A 195 2.56 -6.94 -8.28
N THR A 196 3.34 -7.08 -7.21
CA THR A 196 3.18 -6.23 -6.03
C THR A 196 3.61 -4.79 -6.32
N THR A 197 4.75 -4.60 -7.00
CA THR A 197 5.23 -3.26 -7.35
C THR A 197 4.23 -2.53 -8.26
N ALA A 198 3.66 -3.22 -9.25
CA ALA A 198 2.62 -2.66 -10.12
C ALA A 198 1.31 -2.38 -9.39
N ALA A 199 0.90 -3.23 -8.45
CA ALA A 199 -0.31 -3.00 -7.65
C ALA A 199 -0.19 -1.76 -6.75
N VAL A 200 0.95 -1.60 -6.07
CA VAL A 200 1.20 -0.46 -5.17
C VAL A 200 1.32 0.85 -5.96
N ALA A 201 2.08 0.85 -7.06
CA ALA A 201 2.23 2.00 -7.95
C ALA A 201 0.88 2.37 -8.63
N GLY A 202 0.18 1.37 -9.16
CA GLY A 202 -1.14 1.51 -9.78
C GLY A 202 -2.18 2.05 -8.82
N GLY A 203 -2.09 1.72 -7.52
CA GLY A 203 -2.94 2.30 -6.49
C GLY A 203 -2.83 3.82 -6.38
N LEU A 204 -1.60 4.36 -6.31
CA LEU A 204 -1.38 5.81 -6.26
C LEU A 204 -1.68 6.47 -7.61
N ALA A 205 -1.29 5.84 -8.71
CA ALA A 205 -1.60 6.34 -10.05
C ALA A 205 -3.11 6.40 -10.30
N GLY A 206 -3.87 5.40 -9.84
CA GLY A 206 -5.33 5.39 -9.94
C GLY A 206 -5.99 6.46 -9.08
N LEU A 207 -5.44 6.74 -7.90
CA LEU A 207 -5.87 7.86 -7.05
C LEU A 207 -5.65 9.21 -7.75
N TRP A 208 -4.50 9.38 -8.41
CA TRP A 208 -4.11 10.65 -9.04
C TRP A 208 -4.75 10.89 -10.41
N TYR A 209 -4.65 9.92 -11.34
CA TYR A 209 -5.16 10.07 -12.71
C TYR A 209 -6.66 9.74 -12.83
N GLY A 210 -7.24 9.07 -11.82
CA GLY A 210 -8.64 8.66 -11.82
C GLY A 210 -8.94 7.45 -12.71
N VAL A 211 -10.15 6.90 -12.53
CA VAL A 211 -10.57 5.66 -13.19
C VAL A 211 -10.62 5.76 -14.72
N GLN A 212 -10.87 6.95 -15.26
CA GLN A 212 -10.97 7.20 -16.71
C GLN A 212 -9.60 7.11 -17.41
N ALA A 213 -8.50 7.21 -16.66
CA ALA A 213 -7.15 7.06 -17.19
C ALA A 213 -6.71 5.60 -17.32
N ILE A 214 -7.46 4.65 -16.75
CA ILE A 214 -7.13 3.23 -16.84
C ILE A 214 -7.49 2.73 -18.25
N PRO A 215 -6.58 2.08 -18.99
CA PRO A 215 -6.88 1.57 -20.32
C PRO A 215 -8.08 0.61 -20.31
N GLU A 216 -9.09 0.91 -21.13
CA GLU A 216 -10.31 0.09 -21.25
C GLU A 216 -10.00 -1.37 -21.59
N LYS A 217 -9.01 -1.59 -22.46
CA LYS A 217 -8.48 -2.93 -22.82
C LYS A 217 -7.99 -3.74 -21.61
N TRP A 218 -7.54 -3.08 -20.54
CA TRP A 218 -7.11 -3.75 -19.30
C TRP A 218 -8.31 -4.06 -18.41
N LEU A 219 -9.26 -3.13 -18.28
CA LEU A 219 -10.50 -3.34 -17.52
C LEU A 219 -11.31 -4.53 -18.05
N GLN A 220 -11.40 -4.67 -19.38
CA GLN A 220 -12.09 -5.78 -20.04
C GLN A 220 -11.46 -7.15 -19.76
N LYS A 221 -10.17 -7.19 -19.43
CA LYS A 221 -9.44 -8.43 -19.09
C LYS A 221 -9.33 -8.67 -17.58
N LEU A 222 -9.70 -7.69 -16.75
CA LEU A 222 -9.56 -7.80 -15.31
C LEU A 222 -10.56 -8.83 -14.75
N ALA A 223 -10.03 -9.85 -14.09
CA ALA A 223 -10.83 -10.89 -13.46
C ALA A 223 -11.81 -10.28 -12.45
N LYS A 224 -13.06 -10.76 -12.46
CA LYS A 224 -14.15 -10.30 -11.58
C LYS A 224 -14.38 -8.78 -11.58
N TYR A 225 -14.08 -8.08 -12.69
CA TYR A 225 -14.22 -6.62 -12.80
C TYR A 225 -15.58 -6.10 -12.30
N ARG A 226 -16.70 -6.75 -12.68
CA ARG A 226 -18.05 -6.34 -12.25
C ARG A 226 -18.21 -6.39 -10.73
N GLU A 227 -17.72 -7.44 -10.07
CA GLU A 227 -17.78 -7.58 -8.61
C GLU A 227 -16.86 -6.57 -7.91
N LEU A 228 -15.65 -6.37 -8.44
CA LEU A 228 -14.70 -5.37 -7.94
C LEU A 228 -15.29 -3.96 -8.00
N LYS A 229 -15.91 -3.60 -9.14
CA LYS A 229 -16.58 -2.31 -9.32
C LYS A 229 -17.71 -2.12 -8.31
N GLN A 230 -18.58 -3.11 -8.14
CA GLN A 230 -19.67 -3.04 -7.14
C GLN A 230 -19.15 -2.90 -5.71
N ARG A 231 -18.04 -3.57 -5.37
CA ARG A 231 -17.41 -3.44 -4.05
C ARG A 231 -16.79 -2.06 -3.86
N ALA A 232 -16.12 -1.53 -4.87
CA ALA A 232 -15.57 -0.18 -4.84
C ALA A 232 -16.66 0.87 -4.67
N GLU A 233 -17.78 0.75 -5.39
CA GLU A 233 -18.96 1.63 -5.24
C GLU A 233 -19.57 1.54 -3.83
N LYS A 234 -19.78 0.33 -3.31
CA LYS A 234 -20.27 0.14 -1.93
C LYS A 234 -19.33 0.73 -0.89
N PHE A 235 -18.02 0.55 -1.09
CA PHE A 235 -17.00 1.11 -0.21
C PHE A 235 -17.00 2.63 -0.26
N TYR A 236 -17.05 3.22 -1.46
CA TYR A 236 -17.19 4.66 -1.66
C TYR A 236 -18.42 5.21 -0.93
N CYS A 237 -19.61 4.64 -1.17
CA CYS A 237 -20.82 5.07 -0.47
C CYS A 237 -20.74 4.91 1.06
N ALA A 238 -20.01 3.91 1.55
CA ALA A 238 -19.84 3.71 3.00
C ALA A 238 -18.89 4.75 3.63
N CYS A 239 -17.86 5.16 2.90
CA CYS A 239 -16.85 6.11 3.37
C CYS A 239 -17.29 7.57 3.18
N PHE A 240 -17.92 7.90 2.04
CA PHE A 240 -18.20 9.26 1.58
C PHE A 240 -19.70 9.62 1.73
N LYS A 241 -20.36 9.15 2.80
CA LYS A 241 -21.82 9.24 3.00
C LYS A 241 -22.44 10.65 2.86
N ASN A 242 -21.63 11.70 2.95
CA ASN A 242 -22.04 13.10 2.92
C ASN A 242 -21.29 13.95 1.87
N SER A 243 -20.70 13.32 0.85
CA SER A 243 -20.01 14.01 -0.26
C SER A 243 -20.94 14.35 -1.42
#